data_AF-A0A957UNK3-F1
#
_entry.id   AF-A0A957UNK3-F1
#
_cell.length_a   1.000
_cell.length_b   1.000
_cell.length_c   1.000
_cell.angle_alpha   90.00
_cell.angle_beta   90.00
_cell.angle_gamma   90.00
#
_symmetry.space_group_name_H-M   'P 1'
#
loop_
_entity.id
_entity.type
_entity.pdbx_description
1 polymer ?
#
loop_
_entity_poly.entity_id
_entity_poly.type
_entity_poly.pdbx_seq_one_letter_code
_entity_poly.pdbx_strand_id
1 'polypeptide(L)'
;HFLALYAPTTRRFVDSFPVLLPPQFVDMSFGLYTNEHGESAYGYFDAPTPDATNPITPTWPGMALPVAFSTSRGLYEQPFQLELSTLTPNAVIRYTTDGSAPTAETGAVYNAPIPIDHTTLLRAAAFRT
;
A
#
# COMPACT_ATOMS: atom_id res chain seq x y z
N HIS A 1 -4.30 -12.10 -22.52
CA HIS A 1 -3.47 -11.26 -23.41
C HIS A 1 -2.27 -10.78 -22.61
N PHE A 2 -1.04 -10.93 -23.12
CA PHE A 2 0.18 -10.46 -22.44
C PHE A 2 1.04 -9.63 -23.40
N LEU A 3 1.79 -8.66 -22.86
CA LEU A 3 2.76 -7.84 -23.59
C LEU A 3 4.16 -8.38 -23.24
N ALA A 4 4.91 -8.86 -24.24
CA ALA A 4 6.28 -9.37 -24.06
C ALA A 4 7.22 -8.70 -25.05
N LEU A 5 8.45 -8.42 -24.60
CA LEU A 5 9.53 -7.92 -25.43
C LEU A 5 10.24 -9.12 -26.07
N TYR A 6 10.32 -9.13 -27.39
CA TYR A 6 11.06 -10.13 -28.15
C TYR A 6 12.26 -9.48 -28.83
N ALA A 7 13.41 -10.16 -28.80
CA ALA A 7 14.57 -9.71 -29.55
C ALA A 7 14.26 -9.74 -31.06
N PRO A 8 14.50 -8.65 -31.80
CA PRO A 8 14.05 -8.51 -33.20
C PRO A 8 14.70 -9.55 -34.14
N THR A 9 15.88 -10.05 -33.78
CA THR A 9 16.67 -10.98 -34.60
C THR A 9 16.50 -12.46 -34.22
N THR A 10 16.25 -12.78 -32.95
CA THR A 10 16.21 -14.18 -32.47
C THR A 10 14.83 -14.66 -32.06
N ARG A 11 13.84 -13.76 -31.99
CA ARG A 11 12.49 -14.03 -31.44
C ARG A 11 12.53 -14.73 -30.07
N ARG A 12 13.62 -14.57 -29.33
CA ARG A 12 13.77 -15.09 -27.97
C ARG A 12 13.01 -14.17 -27.01
N PHE A 13 12.31 -14.77 -26.06
CA PHE A 13 11.69 -14.05 -24.95
C PHE A 13 12.76 -13.28 -24.18
N VAL A 14 12.61 -11.96 -24.12
CA VAL A 14 13.55 -11.07 -23.40
C VAL A 14 12.97 -10.73 -22.04
N ASP A 15 11.70 -10.33 -21.99
CA ASP A 15 11.02 -9.97 -20.76
C ASP A 15 9.49 -9.92 -20.96
N SER A 16 8.72 -10.03 -19.88
CA SER A 16 7.28 -9.79 -19.88
C SER A 16 6.87 -8.94 -18.70
N PHE A 17 6.02 -7.95 -18.96
CA PHE A 17 5.38 -7.21 -17.88
C PHE A 17 4.33 -8.09 -17.18
N PRO A 18 4.19 -8.00 -15.84
CA PRO A 18 3.12 -8.69 -15.14
C PRO A 18 1.76 -8.25 -15.71
N VAL A 19 0.89 -9.23 -15.97
CA VAL A 19 -0.44 -9.02 -16.57
C VAL A 19 -1.35 -8.15 -15.69
N LEU A 20 -1.00 -8.03 -14.40
CA LEU A 20 -1.66 -7.16 -13.44
C LEU A 20 -0.65 -6.18 -12.89
N LEU A 21 -0.79 -4.91 -13.28
CA LEU A 21 -0.07 -3.83 -12.65
C LEU A 21 -0.64 -3.60 -11.24
N PRO A 22 0.21 -3.31 -10.24
CA PRO A 22 -0.27 -2.90 -8.94
C PRO A 22 -0.92 -1.50 -9.02
N PRO A 23 -1.61 -1.05 -7.95
CA PRO A 23 -2.25 0.28 -7.90
C PRO A 23 -1.30 1.39 -8.39
N GLN A 24 -1.78 2.25 -9.28
CA GLN A 24 -0.98 3.36 -9.80
C GLN A 24 -1.23 4.62 -8.97
N PHE A 25 -0.17 5.39 -8.72
CA PHE A 25 -0.21 6.62 -7.95
C PHE A 25 0.20 7.80 -8.83
N VAL A 26 -0.38 8.98 -8.57
CA VAL A 26 0.01 10.21 -9.27
C VAL A 26 1.48 10.52 -8.98
N ASP A 27 2.19 11.04 -9.98
CA ASP A 27 3.61 11.42 -9.90
C ASP A 27 4.58 10.28 -9.54
N MET A 28 4.16 9.02 -9.71
CA MET A 28 4.94 7.85 -9.38
C MET A 28 5.00 6.88 -10.57
N SER A 29 6.20 6.43 -10.91
CA SER A 29 6.39 5.41 -11.94
C SER A 29 6.62 4.04 -11.30
N PHE A 30 6.19 2.96 -11.98
CA PHE A 30 6.42 1.58 -11.57
C PHE A 30 7.29 0.87 -12.60
N GLY A 31 8.36 0.22 -12.17
CA GLY A 31 9.32 -0.38 -13.09
C GLY A 31 10.30 -1.36 -12.45
N LEU A 32 11.15 -1.96 -13.28
CA LEU A 32 12.18 -2.89 -12.87
C LEU A 32 13.37 -2.17 -12.24
N TYR A 33 13.93 -2.75 -11.19
CA TYR A 33 15.22 -2.40 -10.58
C TYR A 33 16.01 -3.66 -10.25
N THR A 34 17.31 -3.51 -10.01
CA THR A 34 18.16 -4.59 -9.50
C THR A 34 18.26 -4.45 -7.99
N ASN A 35 17.84 -5.47 -7.24
CA ASN A 35 17.93 -5.47 -5.78
C ASN A 35 19.40 -5.59 -5.31
N GLU A 36 19.61 -5.46 -4.00
CA GLU A 36 20.93 -5.60 -3.34
C GLU A 36 21.59 -6.98 -3.55
N HIS A 37 20.81 -7.98 -3.96
CA HIS A 37 21.27 -9.33 -4.29
C HIS A 37 21.57 -9.53 -5.79
N GLY A 38 21.44 -8.50 -6.62
CA GLY A 38 21.71 -8.57 -8.07
C GLY A 38 20.56 -9.15 -8.90
N GLU A 39 19.37 -9.29 -8.33
CA GLU A 39 18.19 -9.88 -8.96
C GLU A 39 17.23 -8.79 -9.48
N SER A 40 16.52 -9.08 -10.56
CA SER A 40 15.47 -8.19 -11.08
C SER A 40 14.23 -8.22 -10.19
N ALA A 41 13.81 -7.04 -9.73
CA ALA A 41 12.62 -6.83 -8.91
C ALA A 41 11.80 -5.64 -9.46
N TYR A 42 10.55 -5.50 -9.03
CA TYR A 42 9.69 -4.37 -9.41
C TYR A 42 9.47 -3.41 -8.23
N GLY A 43 9.53 -2.11 -8.47
CA GLY A 43 9.37 -1.08 -7.45
C GLY A 43 8.76 0.21 -7.98
N TYR A 44 8.42 1.10 -7.06
CA TYR A 44 7.94 2.44 -7.37
C TYR A 44 9.06 3.47 -7.26
N PHE A 45 9.05 4.45 -8.17
CA PHE A 45 9.97 5.57 -8.20
C PHE A 45 9.18 6.87 -8.17
N ASP A 46 9.38 7.66 -7.12
CA ASP A 46 8.75 8.96 -6.88
C ASP A 46 9.63 10.15 -7.32
N ALA A 47 10.90 9.90 -7.66
CA ALA A 47 11.82 10.90 -8.17
C ALA A 47 11.84 10.84 -9.71
N PRO A 48 11.42 11.92 -10.42
CA PRO A 48 11.56 11.97 -11.87
C PRO A 48 13.05 12.00 -12.24
N THR A 49 13.44 11.18 -13.22
CA THR A 49 14.81 11.19 -13.80
C THR A 49 14.78 11.50 -15.31
N PRO A 50 14.42 12.73 -15.72
CA PRO A 50 14.50 13.11 -17.13
C PRO A 50 15.92 12.92 -17.66
N ASP A 51 16.05 12.32 -18.84
CA ASP A 51 17.33 12.06 -19.54
C ASP A 51 18.38 11.24 -18.77
N ALA A 52 17.97 10.57 -17.68
CA ALA A 52 18.82 9.72 -16.86
C ALA A 52 18.17 8.35 -16.61
N THR A 53 18.98 7.37 -16.23
CA THR A 53 18.46 6.09 -15.75
C THR A 53 17.76 6.30 -14.40
N ASN A 54 16.59 5.67 -14.21
CA ASN A 54 15.92 5.61 -12.91
C ASN A 54 16.90 5.11 -11.83
N PRO A 55 16.76 5.56 -10.57
CA PRO A 55 17.62 5.09 -9.49
C PRO A 55 17.51 3.57 -9.35
N ILE A 56 18.62 2.89 -9.04
CA ILE A 56 18.64 1.43 -8.80
C ILE A 56 17.95 1.01 -7.49
N THR A 57 17.41 1.97 -6.73
CA THR A 57 16.73 1.75 -5.46
C THR A 57 15.33 2.33 -5.53
N PRO A 58 14.27 1.57 -5.23
CA PRO A 58 12.92 2.11 -5.09
C PRO A 58 12.95 3.19 -4.01
N THR A 59 12.49 4.37 -4.34
CA THR A 59 12.48 5.52 -3.41
C THR A 59 11.21 5.56 -2.56
N TRP A 60 10.19 4.78 -2.95
CA TRP A 60 8.95 4.65 -2.20
C TRP A 60 8.76 3.25 -1.63
N PRO A 61 8.59 3.08 -0.31
CA PRO A 61 8.45 1.77 0.35
C PRO A 61 7.11 1.07 0.05
N GLY A 62 6.23 1.68 -0.76
CA GLY A 62 4.88 1.22 -1.05
C GLY A 62 3.81 1.84 -0.15
N MET A 63 2.55 1.52 -0.44
CA MET A 63 1.42 1.81 0.45
C MET A 63 1.13 0.61 1.34
N ALA A 64 0.82 0.86 2.61
CA ALA A 64 0.18 -0.15 3.45
C ALA A 64 -1.17 -0.54 2.85
N LEU A 65 -1.51 -1.82 2.93
CA LEU A 65 -2.82 -2.33 2.58
C LEU A 65 -3.89 -1.68 3.47
N PRO A 66 -5.11 -1.47 2.94
CA PRO A 66 -6.21 -0.90 3.69
C PRO A 66 -6.44 -1.61 5.03
N VAL A 67 -6.91 -0.85 6.02
CA VAL A 67 -7.37 -1.41 7.29
C VAL A 67 -8.73 -2.06 7.06
N ALA A 68 -8.84 -3.34 7.41
CA ALA A 68 -10.10 -4.06 7.48
C ALA A 68 -10.79 -3.82 8.82
N PHE A 69 -12.10 -3.62 8.77
CA PHE A 69 -12.97 -3.41 9.91
C PHE A 69 -13.81 -4.68 10.10
N SER A 70 -13.90 -5.20 11.33
CA SER A 70 -14.72 -6.38 11.62
C SER A 70 -16.21 -6.14 11.37
N THR A 71 -16.64 -4.89 11.50
CA THR A 71 -18.02 -4.46 11.31
C THR A 71 -18.07 -3.39 10.22
N SER A 72 -19.03 -3.54 9.29
CA SER A 72 -19.24 -2.55 8.24
C SER A 72 -19.73 -1.22 8.81
N ARG A 73 -19.64 -0.14 8.03
CA ARG A 73 -20.29 1.13 8.42
C ARG A 73 -21.81 0.98 8.37
N GLY A 74 -22.52 1.60 9.29
CA GLY A 74 -23.97 1.54 9.32
C GLY A 74 -24.56 2.06 10.63
N LEU A 75 -25.88 1.92 10.73
CA LEU A 75 -26.62 2.16 11.96
C LEU A 75 -26.71 0.84 12.74
N TYR A 76 -26.39 0.90 14.02
CA TYR A 76 -26.39 -0.24 14.93
C TYR A 76 -27.16 0.14 16.19
N GLU A 77 -28.07 -0.73 16.62
CA GLU A 77 -28.87 -0.52 17.84
C GLU A 77 -28.21 -1.10 19.10
N GLN A 78 -27.31 -2.06 18.93
CA GLN A 78 -26.60 -2.72 20.03
C GLN A 78 -25.12 -2.32 20.03
N PRO A 79 -24.52 -2.12 21.22
CA PRO A 79 -23.09 -1.87 21.34
C PRO A 79 -22.27 -3.09 20.90
N PHE A 80 -21.09 -2.84 20.35
CA PHE A 80 -20.20 -3.90 19.87
C PHE A 80 -18.72 -3.55 20.05
N GLN A 81 -17.85 -4.54 19.86
CA GLN A 81 -16.41 -4.37 19.84
C GLN A 81 -15.94 -4.35 18.38
N LEU A 82 -15.39 -3.22 17.94
CA LEU A 82 -14.82 -3.08 16.61
C LEU A 82 -13.37 -3.54 16.60
N GLU A 83 -13.06 -4.51 15.75
CA GLU A 83 -11.70 -4.97 15.54
C GLU A 83 -11.16 -4.42 14.23
N LEU A 84 -9.90 -4.01 14.26
CA LEU A 84 -9.16 -3.52 13.10
C LEU A 84 -8.03 -4.48 12.76
N SER A 85 -7.80 -4.72 11.49
CA SER A 85 -6.67 -5.54 11.03
C SER A 85 -6.10 -5.03 9.71
N THR A 86 -4.86 -5.40 9.40
CA THR A 86 -4.24 -5.16 8.10
C THR A 86 -3.38 -6.37 7.76
N LEU A 87 -3.33 -6.70 6.47
CA LEU A 87 -2.43 -7.73 5.96
C LEU A 87 -1.01 -7.18 5.72
N THR A 88 -0.78 -5.88 5.95
CA THR A 88 0.54 -5.28 5.85
C THR A 88 1.43 -5.77 6.99
N PRO A 89 2.49 -6.56 6.72
CA PRO A 89 3.35 -7.05 7.78
C PRO A 89 4.06 -5.89 8.48
N ASN A 90 4.20 -5.98 9.80
CA ASN A 90 4.88 -4.99 10.65
C ASN A 90 4.30 -3.56 10.56
N ALA A 91 3.04 -3.39 10.13
CA ALA A 91 2.39 -2.10 10.13
C ALA A 91 1.71 -1.81 11.47
N VAL A 92 1.76 -0.54 11.88
CA VAL A 92 1.02 0.00 13.03
C VAL A 92 -0.29 0.59 12.52
N ILE A 93 -1.42 0.10 13.03
CA ILE A 93 -2.73 0.70 12.76
C ILE A 93 -2.94 1.86 13.73
N ARG A 94 -3.30 3.02 13.20
CA ARG A 94 -3.78 4.17 13.97
C ARG A 94 -5.19 4.55 13.57
N TYR A 95 -5.93 5.10 14.51
CA TYR A 95 -7.30 5.54 14.29
C TYR A 95 -7.62 6.85 15.02
N THR A 96 -8.69 7.50 14.56
CA THR A 96 -9.25 8.73 15.14
C THR A 96 -10.76 8.55 15.28
N THR A 97 -11.33 9.18 16.31
CA THR A 97 -12.78 9.16 16.60
C THR A 97 -13.46 10.51 16.40
N ASP A 98 -12.69 11.52 16.00
CA ASP A 98 -13.13 12.91 15.77
C ASP A 98 -13.33 13.23 14.28
N GLY A 99 -13.13 12.26 13.38
CA GLY A 99 -13.25 12.41 11.94
C GLY A 99 -12.00 12.96 11.22
N SER A 100 -10.95 13.37 11.96
CA SER A 100 -9.66 13.73 11.37
C SER A 100 -8.97 12.51 10.73
N ALA A 101 -8.08 12.70 9.76
CA ALA A 101 -7.33 11.57 9.18
C ALA A 101 -6.16 11.21 10.11
N PRO A 102 -5.99 9.93 10.51
CA PRO A 102 -4.79 9.51 11.22
C PRO A 102 -3.55 9.68 10.34
N THR A 103 -2.42 10.03 10.95
CA THR A 103 -1.08 10.04 10.32
C THR A 103 -0.15 9.06 11.03
N ALA A 104 1.10 8.93 10.60
CA ALA A 104 2.07 8.08 11.30
C ALA A 104 2.34 8.55 12.74
N GLU A 105 2.11 9.84 13.03
CA GLU A 105 2.33 10.51 14.31
C GLU A 105 1.03 10.83 15.06
N THR A 106 -0.09 11.01 14.35
CA THR A 106 -1.36 11.47 14.92
C THR A 106 -2.43 10.37 14.88
N GLY A 107 -3.27 10.32 15.92
CA GLY A 107 -4.26 9.27 16.13
C GLY A 107 -3.82 8.20 17.14
N ALA A 108 -4.78 7.51 17.73
CA ALA A 108 -4.55 6.48 18.72
C ALA A 108 -4.03 5.19 18.06
N VAL A 109 -3.03 4.55 18.67
CA VAL A 109 -2.54 3.24 18.20
C VAL A 109 -3.56 2.17 18.57
N TYR A 110 -3.94 1.34 17.60
CA TYR A 110 -4.82 0.21 17.82
C TYR A 110 -4.06 -0.95 18.46
N ASN A 111 -4.41 -1.28 19.71
CA ASN A 111 -3.80 -2.38 20.49
C ASN A 111 -4.84 -3.36 21.06
N ALA A 112 -6.13 -3.02 20.99
CA ALA A 112 -7.24 -3.81 21.50
C ALA A 112 -8.53 -3.42 20.76
N PRO A 113 -9.56 -4.30 20.74
CA PRO A 113 -10.87 -3.97 20.17
C PRO A 113 -11.43 -2.66 20.74
N ILE A 114 -12.08 -1.88 19.87
CA ILE A 114 -12.60 -0.55 20.19
C ILE A 114 -14.08 -0.69 20.58
N PRO A 115 -14.48 -0.33 21.82
CA PRO A 115 -15.89 -0.36 22.20
C PRO A 115 -16.66 0.75 21.45
N ILE A 116 -17.72 0.36 20.76
CA ILE A 116 -18.67 1.27 20.10
C ILE A 116 -20.01 1.15 20.82
N ASP A 117 -20.31 2.11 21.70
CA ASP A 117 -21.54 2.16 22.51
C ASP A 117 -22.43 3.37 22.21
N HIS A 118 -21.97 4.26 21.33
CA HIS A 118 -22.71 5.39 20.79
C HIS A 118 -22.29 5.65 19.34
N THR A 119 -22.90 6.65 18.69
CA THR A 119 -22.50 7.04 17.33
C THR A 119 -21.07 7.58 17.35
N THR A 120 -20.15 6.85 16.72
CA THR A 120 -18.73 7.21 16.64
C THR A 120 -18.29 7.34 15.19
N LEU A 121 -17.68 8.47 14.83
CA LEU A 121 -16.99 8.65 13.56
C LEU A 121 -15.61 8.02 13.66
N LEU A 122 -15.34 6.93 12.96
CA LEU A 122 -14.04 6.26 13.05
C LEU A 122 -13.31 6.25 11.72
N ARG A 123 -12.05 6.71 11.71
CA ARG A 123 -11.14 6.59 10.57
C ARG A 123 -9.88 5.86 11.01
N ALA A 124 -9.37 4.96 10.18
CA ALA A 124 -8.18 4.17 10.49
C ALA A 124 -7.25 4.07 9.27
N ALA A 125 -5.94 4.02 9.53
CA ALA A 125 -4.91 3.79 8.54
C ALA A 125 -3.75 2.97 9.13
N ALA A 126 -3.06 2.23 8.28
CA ALA A 126 -1.90 1.44 8.64
C ALA A 126 -0.61 2.15 8.17
N PHE A 127 0.42 2.16 9.01
CA PHE A 127 1.69 2.82 8.75
C PHE A 127 2.84 1.85 8.96
N ARG A 128 3.72 1.74 7.97
CA ARG A 128 4.98 1.00 8.09
C ARG A 128 6.09 2.02 8.34
N THR A 129 6.88 1.77 9.38
CA THR A 129 8.11 2.50 9.70
C THR A 129 9.31 1.88 9.01
#